data_AF-A0A8T8E6P2-F1
#
_entry.id   AF-A0A8T8E6P2-F1
#
_cell.length_a   1.000
_cell.length_b   1.000
_cell.length_c   1.000
_cell.angle_alpha   90.00
_cell.angle_beta   90.00
_cell.angle_gamma   90.00
#
_symmetry.space_group_name_H-M   'P 1'
#
loop_
_entity.id
_entity.type
_entity.pdbx_description
1 polymer ?
#
loop_
_entity_poly.entity_id
_entity_poly.type
_entity_poly.pdbx_seq_one_letter_code
_entity_poly.pdbx_strand_id
1 'polypeptide(L)'
;MTVFILVMSLSGLQYAITEIIPEFDVGPLELGVGDFIFIPIVLVLLFRTYWAALAVPMGEIVFEDILLGDFDGLGVMEDLLLVSVCFYFAALLLQDTESRLQLAIVVLVAEGLNEFLAMFVDIGKFYVGVAELEATPGLPESIIVLEGVDFVVQMVITGVVFGVIPALYLYPRLHGKIEPLLGMEPYEGTAGASMWRGFSPKAAVAVLIAFPLAFAFAALSEAGGAINIVWEPEFMETYGQLFILLPVAVAVLVVAGVWMLGTQSKA
;
A
#
# COMPACT_ATOMS: atom_id res chain seq x y z
N MET A 1 -13.93 6.57 12.21
CA MET A 1 -12.82 7.47 12.57
C MET A 1 -11.67 6.71 13.23
N THR A 2 -11.90 5.96 14.32
CA THR A 2 -10.84 5.20 15.02
C THR A 2 -10.15 4.15 14.15
N VAL A 3 -10.90 3.39 13.35
CA VAL A 3 -10.34 2.41 12.39
C VAL A 3 -9.44 3.08 11.37
N PHE A 4 -9.90 4.17 10.76
CA PHE A 4 -9.14 4.92 9.76
C PHE A 4 -7.79 5.37 10.34
N ILE A 5 -7.79 6.00 11.52
CA ILE A 5 -6.55 6.47 12.15
C ILE A 5 -5.61 5.30 12.47
N LEU A 6 -6.13 4.20 13.01
CA LEU A 6 -5.31 3.03 13.31
C LEU A 6 -4.65 2.44 12.06
N VAL A 7 -5.43 2.25 10.99
CA VAL A 7 -4.91 1.69 9.74
C VAL A 7 -3.91 2.65 9.10
N MET A 8 -4.23 3.94 9.05
CA MET A 8 -3.35 4.98 8.53
C MET A 8 -2.03 5.04 9.30
N SER A 9 -2.05 5.01 10.63
CA SER A 9 -0.82 5.05 11.43
C SER A 9 0.02 3.78 11.32
N LEU A 10 -0.59 2.60 11.27
CA LEU A 10 0.15 1.34 11.12
C LEU A 10 0.69 1.15 9.70
N SER A 11 -0.06 1.59 8.69
CA SER A 11 0.38 1.59 7.31
C SER A 11 1.50 2.62 7.12
N GLY A 12 1.32 3.86 7.57
CA GLY A 12 2.39 4.87 7.49
C GLY A 12 3.67 4.47 8.23
N LEU A 13 3.57 3.75 9.35
CA LEU A 13 4.76 3.24 10.03
C LEU A 13 5.47 2.12 9.24
N GLN A 14 4.77 1.28 8.48
CA GLN A 14 5.46 0.31 7.63
C GLN A 14 6.25 1.02 6.53
N TYR A 15 5.65 2.01 5.87
CA TYR A 15 6.22 2.79 4.78
C TYR A 15 7.49 3.51 5.22
N ALA A 16 7.43 4.22 6.35
CA ALA A 16 8.61 4.85 6.93
C ALA A 16 9.71 3.85 7.36
N ILE A 17 9.39 2.57 7.58
CA ILE A 17 10.38 1.54 7.90
C ILE A 17 10.97 0.93 6.63
N THR A 18 10.14 0.64 5.62
CA THR A 18 10.58 0.06 4.34
C THR A 18 11.51 1.00 3.60
N GLU A 19 11.29 2.30 3.69
CA GLU A 19 12.17 3.34 3.12
C GLU A 19 13.60 3.35 3.71
N ILE A 20 13.81 2.72 4.87
CA ILE A 20 15.15 2.58 5.47
C ILE A 20 15.83 1.29 4.97
N ILE A 21 15.07 0.32 4.46
CA ILE A 21 15.60 -0.97 4.04
C ILE A 21 16.33 -0.79 2.71
N PRO A 22 17.61 -1.17 2.63
CA PRO A 22 18.36 -1.01 1.39
C PRO A 22 17.85 -1.96 0.31
N GLU A 23 17.79 -1.44 -0.92
CA GLU A 23 17.54 -2.21 -2.12
C GLU A 23 18.84 -2.81 -2.67
N PHE A 24 18.74 -3.96 -3.33
CA PHE A 24 19.89 -4.66 -3.89
C PHE A 24 19.77 -4.78 -5.41
N ASP A 25 20.68 -4.13 -6.12
CA ASP A 25 20.78 -4.26 -7.58
C ASP A 25 21.37 -5.61 -7.99
N VAL A 26 20.59 -6.41 -8.70
CA VAL A 26 21.04 -7.65 -9.35
C VAL A 26 20.87 -7.51 -10.86
N GLY A 27 21.72 -6.68 -11.47
CA GLY A 27 21.64 -6.38 -12.91
C GLY A 27 20.54 -5.36 -13.19
N PRO A 28 19.58 -5.63 -14.10
CA PRO A 28 18.42 -4.77 -14.32
C PRO A 28 17.29 -5.04 -13.31
N LEU A 29 17.55 -5.84 -12.27
CA LEU A 29 16.56 -6.19 -11.25
C LEU A 29 16.90 -5.44 -9.97
N GLU A 30 15.96 -4.63 -9.50
CA GLU A 30 16.00 -4.04 -8.17
C GLU A 30 15.33 -5.03 -7.21
N LEU A 31 16.12 -5.62 -6.31
CA LEU A 31 15.61 -6.54 -5.29
C LEU A 31 15.50 -5.77 -3.97
N GLY A 32 14.40 -5.02 -3.84
CA GLY A 32 14.00 -4.33 -2.63
C GLY A 32 12.95 -5.11 -1.82
N VAL A 33 12.72 -4.68 -0.59
CA VAL A 33 11.48 -4.99 0.10
C VAL A 33 10.52 -3.87 -0.28
N GLY A 34 9.67 -4.08 -1.30
CA GLY A 34 8.72 -3.06 -1.74
C GLY A 34 7.82 -2.64 -0.58
N ASP A 35 7.07 -3.59 -0.03
CA ASP A 35 6.19 -3.27 1.10
C ASP A 35 5.95 -4.43 2.07
N PHE A 36 5.64 -4.08 3.32
CA PHE A 36 5.10 -5.03 4.30
C PHE A 36 3.59 -5.21 4.17
N ILE A 37 3.08 -5.41 2.95
CA ILE A 37 1.65 -5.42 2.62
C ILE A 37 0.76 -6.24 3.57
N PHE A 38 1.28 -7.30 4.20
CA PHE A 38 0.55 -8.02 5.23
C PHE A 38 -0.03 -7.15 6.35
N ILE A 39 0.62 -6.03 6.71
CA ILE A 39 0.12 -5.11 7.74
C ILE A 39 -1.18 -4.45 7.28
N PRO A 40 -1.18 -3.65 6.20
CA PRO A 40 -2.40 -2.99 5.74
C PRO A 40 -3.47 -4.00 5.31
N ILE A 41 -3.12 -5.03 4.52
CA ILE A 41 -4.14 -5.95 4.01
C ILE A 41 -4.84 -6.72 5.12
N VAL A 42 -4.12 -7.16 6.16
CA VAL A 42 -4.75 -7.85 7.31
C VAL A 42 -5.72 -6.91 8.02
N LEU A 43 -5.36 -5.65 8.23
CA LEU A 43 -6.27 -4.68 8.85
C LEU A 43 -7.50 -4.41 7.97
N VAL A 44 -7.33 -4.29 6.65
CA VAL A 44 -8.44 -4.15 5.71
C VAL A 44 -9.35 -5.38 5.75
N LEU A 45 -8.80 -6.60 5.85
CA LEU A 45 -9.57 -7.84 5.94
C LEU A 45 -10.31 -8.00 7.27
N LEU A 46 -9.75 -7.47 8.37
CA LEU A 46 -10.41 -7.47 9.68
C LEU A 46 -11.59 -6.49 9.69
N PHE A 47 -11.38 -5.28 9.18
CA PHE A 47 -12.39 -4.23 9.29
C PHE A 47 -13.38 -4.17 8.14
N ARG A 48 -12.99 -4.64 6.94
CA ARG A 48 -13.84 -4.77 5.74
C ARG A 48 -14.63 -3.50 5.37
N THR A 49 -14.08 -2.33 5.65
CA THR A 49 -14.67 -1.05 5.28
C THR A 49 -13.82 -0.36 4.22
N TYR A 50 -14.48 0.41 3.34
CA TYR A 50 -13.76 1.26 2.40
C TYR A 50 -12.81 2.24 3.13
N TRP A 51 -13.21 2.74 4.30
CA TRP A 51 -12.37 3.61 5.13
C TRP A 51 -11.08 2.94 5.61
N ALA A 52 -11.08 1.63 5.85
CA ALA A 52 -9.86 0.91 6.19
C ALA A 52 -8.93 0.84 4.97
N ALA A 53 -9.46 0.56 3.78
CA ALA A 53 -8.66 0.53 2.55
C ALA A 53 -8.12 1.92 2.18
N LEU A 54 -8.95 2.97 2.25
CA LEU A 54 -8.54 4.35 2.01
C LEU A 54 -7.46 4.83 2.98
N ALA A 55 -7.45 4.31 4.20
CA ALA A 55 -6.46 4.68 5.19
C ALA A 55 -5.04 4.17 4.85
N VAL A 56 -4.91 3.15 3.99
CA VAL A 56 -3.61 2.56 3.62
C VAL A 56 -2.72 3.57 2.89
N PRO A 57 -3.10 4.08 1.70
CA PRO A 57 -2.30 5.07 0.98
C PRO A 57 -2.30 6.44 1.68
N MET A 58 -3.29 6.73 2.54
CA MET A 58 -3.21 7.90 3.41
C MET A 58 -2.10 7.78 4.47
N GLY A 59 -1.70 6.56 4.82
CA GLY A 59 -0.57 6.30 5.70
C GLY A 59 0.75 6.66 5.03
N GLU A 60 0.93 6.18 3.80
CA GLU A 60 2.04 6.51 2.89
C GLU A 60 2.19 8.03 2.75
N ILE A 61 1.13 8.72 2.29
CA ILE A 61 1.09 10.18 2.13
C ILE A 61 1.58 10.95 3.36
N VAL A 62 1.19 10.51 4.56
CA VAL A 62 1.52 11.24 5.78
C VAL A 62 2.94 10.94 6.26
N PHE A 63 3.42 9.71 6.11
CA PHE A 63 4.64 9.23 6.77
C PHE A 63 5.84 9.07 5.84
N GLU A 64 5.61 8.86 4.56
CA GLU A 64 6.62 8.76 3.52
C GLU A 64 6.72 10.12 2.83
N ASP A 65 5.73 10.46 2.03
CA ASP A 65 5.73 11.67 1.21
C ASP A 65 5.92 12.97 2.03
N ILE A 66 4.99 13.29 2.94
CA ILE A 66 5.02 14.59 3.63
C ILE A 66 6.15 14.67 4.67
N LEU A 67 6.36 13.59 5.40
CA LEU A 67 7.26 13.57 6.56
C LEU A 67 8.73 13.46 6.14
N LEU A 68 9.01 12.69 5.08
CA LEU A 68 10.36 12.55 4.54
C LEU A 68 10.68 13.66 3.53
N GLY A 69 9.64 14.32 3.03
CA GLY A 69 9.78 15.51 2.22
C GLY A 69 9.98 15.17 0.75
N ASP A 70 9.16 14.26 0.25
CA ASP A 70 9.08 13.87 -1.16
C ASP A 70 7.61 13.87 -1.62
N PHE A 71 6.85 14.88 -1.19
CA PHE A 71 5.41 14.90 -1.48
C PHE A 71 5.12 15.51 -2.83
N ASP A 72 4.59 14.67 -3.72
CA ASP A 72 4.02 15.06 -5.01
C ASP A 72 2.48 14.96 -4.99
N GLY A 73 1.80 16.11 -4.84
CA GLY A 73 0.36 16.15 -4.68
C GLY A 73 -0.48 15.54 -5.81
N LEU A 74 0.01 15.49 -7.05
CA LEU A 74 -0.67 14.76 -8.13
C LEU A 74 -0.16 13.32 -8.25
N GLY A 75 1.11 13.06 -7.98
CA GLY A 75 1.70 11.72 -7.97
C GLY A 75 0.99 10.79 -6.98
N VAL A 76 0.81 11.23 -5.74
CA VAL A 76 0.18 10.45 -4.66
C VAL A 76 -1.26 10.03 -4.94
N MET A 77 -1.92 10.64 -5.93
CA MET A 77 -3.28 10.29 -6.30
C MET A 77 -3.37 8.91 -6.95
N GLU A 78 -2.27 8.41 -7.52
CA GLU A 78 -2.18 7.07 -8.08
C GLU A 78 -2.52 6.01 -7.02
N ASP A 79 -1.69 5.89 -5.99
CA ASP A 79 -1.89 4.92 -4.91
C ASP A 79 -3.13 5.23 -4.06
N LEU A 80 -3.42 6.51 -3.83
CA LEU A 80 -4.65 6.90 -3.14
C LEU A 80 -5.89 6.31 -3.84
N LEU A 81 -5.91 6.25 -5.17
CA LEU A 81 -7.03 5.71 -5.91
C LEU A 81 -6.95 4.18 -6.05
N LEU A 82 -5.81 3.64 -6.50
CA LEU A 82 -5.65 2.23 -6.83
C LEU A 82 -5.67 1.35 -5.57
N VAL A 83 -4.81 1.61 -4.59
CA VAL A 83 -4.72 0.81 -3.36
C VAL A 83 -6.07 0.77 -2.65
N SER A 84 -6.73 1.93 -2.51
CA SER A 84 -8.04 2.05 -1.86
C SER A 84 -9.11 1.15 -2.45
N VAL A 85 -9.23 1.10 -3.78
CA VAL A 85 -10.29 0.32 -4.44
C VAL A 85 -9.89 -1.14 -4.62
N CYS A 86 -8.62 -1.43 -4.90
CA CYS A 86 -8.10 -2.78 -5.09
C CYS A 86 -8.15 -3.57 -3.78
N PHE A 87 -7.67 -3.00 -2.68
CA PHE A 87 -7.68 -3.66 -1.38
C PHE A 87 -9.11 -3.84 -0.86
N TYR A 88 -9.97 -2.84 -1.05
CA TYR A 88 -11.37 -2.98 -0.68
C TYR A 88 -12.06 -4.07 -1.49
N PHE A 89 -11.86 -4.11 -2.81
CA PHE A 89 -12.41 -5.14 -3.67
C PHE A 89 -11.93 -6.54 -3.24
N ALA A 90 -10.63 -6.72 -3.04
CA ALA A 90 -10.04 -7.98 -2.62
C ALA A 90 -10.60 -8.44 -1.26
N ALA A 91 -10.74 -7.53 -0.29
CA ALA A 91 -11.26 -7.86 1.03
C ALA A 91 -12.71 -8.36 1.01
N LEU A 92 -13.52 -7.92 0.04
CA LEU A 92 -14.87 -8.44 -0.13
C LEU A 92 -14.86 -9.90 -0.59
N LEU A 93 -13.85 -10.37 -1.32
CA LEU A 93 -13.75 -11.75 -1.81
C LEU A 93 -13.48 -12.78 -0.71
N LEU A 94 -12.95 -12.38 0.45
CA LEU A 94 -12.80 -13.27 1.59
C LEU A 94 -14.18 -13.62 2.16
N GLN A 95 -14.61 -14.87 2.04
CA GLN A 95 -15.93 -15.31 2.50
C GLN A 95 -15.84 -16.39 3.59
N ASP A 96 -14.77 -17.19 3.55
CA ASP A 96 -14.44 -18.15 4.59
C ASP A 96 -13.17 -17.68 5.33
N THR A 97 -13.36 -17.15 6.54
CA THR A 97 -12.27 -16.57 7.37
C THR A 97 -11.33 -17.63 7.95
N GLU A 98 -11.75 -18.89 7.96
CA GLU A 98 -10.91 -20.02 8.39
C GLU A 98 -10.10 -20.62 7.22
N SER A 99 -10.48 -20.30 5.98
CA SER A 99 -9.80 -20.80 4.79
C SER A 99 -8.48 -20.08 4.53
N ARG A 100 -7.39 -20.76 4.87
CA ARG A 100 -6.02 -20.33 4.52
C ARG A 100 -5.83 -20.10 3.02
N LEU A 101 -6.49 -20.90 2.18
CA LEU A 101 -6.40 -20.74 0.73
C LEU A 101 -7.08 -19.46 0.26
N GLN A 102 -8.30 -19.16 0.75
CA GLN A 102 -8.95 -17.89 0.40
C GLN A 102 -8.16 -16.70 0.90
N LEU A 103 -7.64 -16.76 2.13
CA LEU A 103 -6.79 -15.71 2.67
C LEU A 103 -5.56 -15.46 1.79
N ALA A 104 -4.86 -16.52 1.38
CA ALA A 104 -3.71 -16.39 0.47
C ALA A 104 -4.11 -15.78 -0.89
N ILE A 105 -5.20 -16.26 -1.50
CA ILE A 105 -5.68 -15.73 -2.78
C ILE A 105 -6.07 -14.26 -2.65
N VAL A 106 -6.75 -13.87 -1.57
CA VAL A 106 -7.20 -12.49 -1.37
C VAL A 106 -6.04 -11.53 -1.22
N VAL A 107 -4.98 -11.92 -0.50
CA VAL A 107 -3.76 -11.10 -0.40
C VAL A 107 -3.11 -10.94 -1.77
N LEU A 108 -2.98 -12.02 -2.54
CA LEU A 108 -2.43 -11.96 -3.91
C LEU A 108 -3.32 -11.17 -4.88
N VAL A 109 -4.65 -11.17 -4.68
CA VAL A 109 -5.56 -10.37 -5.50
C VAL A 109 -5.48 -8.90 -5.12
N ALA A 110 -5.28 -8.56 -3.85
CA ALA A 110 -5.10 -7.17 -3.43
C ALA A 110 -3.83 -6.59 -4.06
N GLU A 111 -2.71 -7.26 -3.86
CA GLU A 111 -1.41 -6.90 -4.44
C GLU A 111 -1.45 -6.93 -5.96
N GLY A 112 -1.76 -8.10 -6.53
CA GLY A 112 -1.63 -8.31 -7.96
C GLY A 112 -2.63 -7.53 -8.79
N LEU A 113 -3.75 -7.06 -8.22
CA LEU A 113 -4.62 -6.12 -8.91
C LEU A 113 -4.08 -4.68 -8.82
N ASN A 114 -3.47 -4.29 -7.70
CA ASN A 114 -2.83 -2.99 -7.54
C ASN A 114 -1.65 -2.85 -8.50
N GLU A 115 -0.65 -3.71 -8.34
CA GLU A 115 0.60 -3.69 -9.09
C GLU A 115 0.38 -3.85 -10.59
N PHE A 116 -0.58 -4.69 -10.98
CA PHE A 116 -0.89 -4.86 -12.40
C PHE A 116 -1.46 -3.58 -13.01
N LEU A 117 -2.25 -2.81 -12.27
CA LEU A 117 -2.81 -1.55 -12.76
C LEU A 117 -1.76 -0.43 -12.71
N ALA A 118 -0.98 -0.34 -11.63
CA ALA A 118 0.14 0.59 -11.47
C ALA A 118 1.15 0.43 -12.63
N MET A 119 1.57 -0.80 -12.93
CA MET A 119 2.42 -1.11 -14.08
C MET A 119 1.90 -0.50 -15.41
N PHE A 120 0.59 -0.50 -15.67
CA PHE A 120 0.06 0.17 -16.88
C PHE A 120 0.03 1.69 -16.75
N VAL A 121 -0.17 2.22 -15.55
CA VAL A 121 -0.06 3.66 -15.29
C VAL A 121 1.38 4.12 -15.53
N ASP A 122 2.38 3.41 -15.00
CA ASP A 122 3.81 3.71 -15.15
C ASP A 122 4.26 3.67 -16.61
N ILE A 123 3.94 2.57 -17.31
CA ILE A 123 4.17 2.48 -18.76
C ILE A 123 3.50 3.67 -19.46
N GLY A 124 2.23 3.94 -19.14
CA GLY A 124 1.47 4.99 -19.79
C GLY A 124 2.04 6.39 -19.55
N LYS A 125 2.39 6.73 -18.30
CA LYS A 125 2.85 8.06 -17.93
C LYS A 125 4.22 8.36 -18.54
N PHE A 126 5.08 7.35 -18.68
CA PHE A 126 6.31 7.45 -19.47
C PHE A 126 6.03 7.90 -20.93
N TYR A 127 5.03 7.32 -21.60
CA TYR A 127 4.68 7.70 -22.98
C TYR A 127 4.08 9.09 -23.10
N VAL A 128 3.46 9.61 -22.03
CA VAL A 128 2.86 10.96 -22.04
C VAL A 128 3.87 12.04 -21.64
N GLY A 129 4.70 11.78 -20.63
CA GLY A 129 5.58 12.77 -20.03
C GLY A 129 7.01 12.79 -20.61
N VAL A 130 7.57 11.63 -20.97
CA VAL A 130 9.03 11.48 -21.16
C VAL A 130 9.43 11.04 -22.56
N ALA A 131 8.60 10.24 -23.25
CA ALA A 131 8.98 9.59 -24.51
C ALA A 131 9.45 10.55 -25.63
N GLU A 132 8.98 11.80 -25.64
CA GLU A 132 9.43 12.82 -26.59
C GLU A 132 10.68 13.60 -26.12
N LEU A 133 10.95 13.63 -24.82
CA LEU A 133 12.03 14.41 -24.20
C LEU A 133 13.37 13.65 -24.18
N GLU A 134 13.33 12.32 -24.04
CA GLU A 134 14.52 11.46 -23.92
C GLU A 134 14.60 10.38 -25.02
N ALA A 135 14.42 10.76 -26.29
CA ALA A 135 14.35 9.88 -27.45
C ALA A 135 15.67 9.08 -27.71
N THR A 136 15.92 8.09 -26.87
CA THR A 136 17.02 7.13 -26.98
C THR A 136 16.48 5.85 -27.60
N PRO A 137 17.11 5.32 -28.68
CA PRO A 137 16.67 4.09 -29.31
C PRO A 137 16.61 2.92 -28.31
N GLY A 138 15.44 2.28 -28.19
CA GLY A 138 15.25 1.13 -27.31
C GLY A 138 14.70 1.44 -25.91
N LEU A 139 14.61 2.72 -25.52
CA LEU A 139 14.08 3.12 -24.22
C LEU A 139 12.58 2.78 -24.04
N PRO A 140 11.69 3.02 -25.02
CA PRO A 140 10.28 2.67 -24.87
C PRO A 140 10.04 1.15 -24.71
N GLU A 141 10.82 0.34 -25.41
CA GLU A 141 10.77 -1.12 -25.28
C GLU A 141 11.36 -1.59 -23.93
N SER A 142 12.40 -0.92 -23.41
CA SER A 142 12.97 -1.28 -22.12
C SER A 142 12.02 -0.97 -20.97
N ILE A 143 11.29 0.15 -21.01
CA ILE A 143 10.32 0.48 -19.95
C ILE A 143 9.27 -0.62 -19.82
N ILE A 144 8.66 -1.06 -20.92
CA ILE A 144 7.67 -2.15 -20.89
C ILE A 144 8.24 -3.43 -20.26
N VAL A 145 9.51 -3.74 -20.54
CA VAL A 145 10.18 -4.91 -19.97
C VAL A 145 10.51 -4.70 -18.50
N LEU A 146 10.98 -3.52 -18.11
CA LEU A 146 11.33 -3.19 -16.72
C LEU A 146 10.09 -3.25 -15.83
N GLU A 147 9.02 -2.53 -16.19
CA GLU A 147 7.76 -2.53 -15.43
C GLU A 147 7.15 -3.94 -15.34
N GLY A 148 7.20 -4.70 -16.44
CA GLY A 148 6.68 -6.07 -16.45
C GLY A 148 7.51 -7.04 -15.60
N VAL A 149 8.81 -6.81 -15.48
CA VAL A 149 9.71 -7.58 -14.63
C VAL A 149 9.53 -7.18 -13.17
N ASP A 150 9.42 -5.89 -12.89
CA ASP A 150 9.16 -5.37 -11.56
C ASP A 150 7.87 -5.93 -10.99
N PHE A 151 6.77 -5.88 -11.75
CA PHE A 151 5.50 -6.53 -11.36
C PHE A 151 5.68 -7.99 -10.90
N VAL A 152 6.49 -8.78 -11.62
CA VAL A 152 6.75 -10.18 -11.24
C VAL A 152 7.57 -10.28 -9.96
N VAL A 153 8.57 -9.42 -9.80
CA VAL A 153 9.41 -9.36 -8.60
C VAL A 153 8.57 -8.95 -7.39
N GLN A 154 7.76 -7.91 -7.49
CA GLN A 154 6.84 -7.45 -6.45
C GLN A 154 5.85 -8.55 -6.05
N MET A 155 5.25 -9.24 -7.03
CA MET A 155 4.36 -10.36 -6.74
C MET A 155 5.04 -11.49 -5.94
N VAL A 156 6.33 -11.73 -6.15
CA VAL A 156 7.08 -12.76 -5.42
C VAL A 156 7.51 -12.25 -4.04
N ILE A 157 8.13 -11.07 -3.98
CA ILE A 157 8.69 -10.54 -2.74
C ILE A 157 7.57 -9.96 -1.87
N THR A 158 6.94 -8.90 -2.32
CA THR A 158 5.86 -8.20 -1.62
C THR A 158 4.61 -9.06 -1.52
N GLY A 159 4.12 -9.63 -2.63
CA GLY A 159 2.91 -10.45 -2.64
C GLY A 159 3.00 -11.76 -1.84
N VAL A 160 4.06 -12.55 -2.00
CA VAL A 160 4.19 -13.87 -1.36
C VAL A 160 4.98 -13.82 -0.05
N VAL A 161 6.22 -13.31 -0.09
CA VAL A 161 7.13 -13.35 1.08
C VAL A 161 6.66 -12.41 2.18
N PHE A 162 6.34 -11.16 1.84
CA PHE A 162 5.89 -10.15 2.79
C PHE A 162 4.37 -9.97 2.82
N GLY A 163 3.61 -10.63 1.95
CA GLY A 163 2.16 -10.60 1.95
C GLY A 163 1.57 -11.88 2.53
N VAL A 164 1.48 -12.93 1.69
CA VAL A 164 0.78 -14.18 2.02
C VAL A 164 1.35 -14.86 3.27
N ILE A 165 2.67 -15.07 3.34
CA ILE A 165 3.28 -15.84 4.44
C ILE A 165 2.96 -15.21 5.82
N PRO A 166 3.25 -13.93 6.05
CA PRO A 166 2.91 -13.28 7.33
C PRO A 166 1.40 -13.10 7.51
N ALA A 167 0.60 -12.84 6.47
CA ALA A 167 -0.86 -12.73 6.60
C ALA A 167 -1.50 -14.03 7.08
N LEU A 168 -1.07 -15.19 6.57
CA LEU A 168 -1.50 -16.53 7.02
C LEU A 168 -1.23 -16.77 8.51
N TYR A 169 -0.19 -16.13 9.06
CA TYR A 169 0.15 -16.20 10.48
C TYR A 169 -0.63 -15.18 11.31
N LEU A 170 -0.75 -13.94 10.81
CA LEU A 170 -1.24 -12.79 11.55
C LEU A 170 -2.77 -12.73 11.59
N TYR A 171 -3.44 -12.87 10.44
CA TYR A 171 -4.90 -12.72 10.35
C TYR A 171 -5.65 -13.63 11.34
N PRO A 172 -5.38 -14.96 11.43
CA PRO A 172 -6.10 -15.82 12.37
C PRO A 172 -5.84 -15.49 13.85
N ARG A 173 -4.74 -14.79 14.16
CA ARG A 173 -4.43 -14.39 15.54
C ARG A 173 -5.16 -13.12 15.94
N LEU A 174 -5.46 -12.24 14.99
CA LEU A 174 -6.08 -10.95 15.23
C LEU A 174 -7.59 -10.98 15.05
N HIS A 175 -8.07 -11.84 14.15
CA HIS A 175 -9.49 -11.98 13.85
C HIS A 175 -10.31 -12.35 15.08
N GLY A 176 -11.40 -11.61 15.29
CA GLY A 176 -12.26 -11.75 16.47
C GLY A 176 -11.71 -11.10 17.75
N LYS A 177 -10.52 -10.48 17.70
CA LYS A 177 -9.88 -9.85 18.87
C LYS A 177 -9.72 -8.36 18.72
N ILE A 178 -9.29 -7.86 17.55
CA ILE A 178 -9.06 -6.42 17.36
C ILE A 178 -10.37 -5.69 17.06
N GLU A 179 -11.25 -6.30 16.26
CA GLU A 179 -12.53 -5.70 15.86
C GLU A 179 -13.38 -5.29 17.08
N PRO A 180 -13.56 -6.15 18.11
CA PRO A 180 -14.34 -5.78 19.29
C PRO A 180 -13.71 -4.65 20.11
N LEU A 181 -12.37 -4.55 20.14
CA LEU A 181 -11.67 -3.47 20.85
C LEU A 181 -11.93 -2.10 20.22
N LEU A 182 -12.31 -2.07 18.95
CA LEU A 182 -12.67 -0.85 18.21
C LEU A 182 -14.19 -0.66 18.09
N GLY A 183 -14.96 -1.45 18.84
CA GLY A 183 -16.42 -1.37 18.86
C GLY A 183 -17.09 -1.94 17.61
N MET A 184 -16.41 -2.87 16.92
CA MET A 184 -16.93 -3.54 15.74
C MET A 184 -17.24 -5.01 16.00
N GLU A 185 -18.28 -5.51 15.34
CA GLU A 185 -18.55 -6.95 15.29
C GLU A 185 -17.60 -7.62 14.29
N PRO A 186 -16.89 -8.70 14.68
CA PRO A 186 -16.05 -9.46 13.77
C PRO A 186 -16.86 -10.04 12.61
N TYR A 187 -16.29 -10.05 11.42
CA TYR A 187 -16.91 -10.72 10.29
C TYR A 187 -16.72 -12.24 10.39
N GLU A 188 -17.76 -13.00 10.74
CA GLU A 188 -17.63 -14.45 10.94
C GLU A 188 -17.59 -15.28 9.64
N GLY A 189 -17.93 -14.69 8.49
CA GLY A 189 -17.94 -15.40 7.21
C GLY A 189 -18.90 -16.58 7.15
N THR A 190 -18.65 -17.51 6.22
CA THR A 190 -19.37 -18.78 6.13
C THR A 190 -18.39 -19.86 5.68
N ALA A 191 -18.21 -20.88 6.52
CA ALA A 191 -17.31 -22.00 6.23
C ALA A 191 -17.61 -22.62 4.86
N GLY A 192 -16.58 -22.78 4.03
CA GLY A 192 -16.67 -23.32 2.68
C GLY A 192 -17.40 -22.43 1.65
N ALA A 193 -17.76 -21.20 1.99
CA ALA A 193 -18.41 -20.30 1.04
C ALA A 193 -17.48 -19.92 -0.12
N SER A 194 -18.02 -19.86 -1.33
CA SER A 194 -17.25 -19.45 -2.50
C SER A 194 -16.92 -17.95 -2.46
N MET A 195 -15.69 -17.60 -2.87
CA MET A 195 -15.24 -16.21 -3.03
C MET A 195 -16.14 -15.40 -3.97
N TRP A 196 -16.78 -16.05 -4.95
CA TRP A 196 -17.72 -15.40 -5.87
C TRP A 196 -18.90 -14.74 -5.17
N ARG A 197 -19.28 -15.21 -3.97
CA ARG A 197 -20.31 -14.56 -3.14
C ARG A 197 -19.89 -13.15 -2.71
N GLY A 198 -18.59 -12.93 -2.55
CA GLY A 198 -17.98 -11.65 -2.20
C GLY A 198 -17.78 -10.70 -3.38
N PHE A 199 -17.99 -11.16 -4.62
CA PHE A 199 -17.79 -10.33 -5.80
C PHE A 199 -18.83 -9.20 -5.82
N SER A 200 -18.35 -7.97 -5.66
CA SER A 200 -19.18 -6.77 -5.68
C SER A 200 -19.02 -6.04 -7.01
N PRO A 201 -20.07 -5.99 -7.86
CA PRO A 201 -20.03 -5.23 -9.10
C PRO A 201 -19.74 -3.74 -8.88
N LYS A 202 -20.16 -3.18 -7.75
CA LYS A 202 -19.88 -1.78 -7.39
C LYS A 202 -18.39 -1.55 -7.12
N ALA A 203 -17.75 -2.46 -6.40
CA ALA A 203 -16.31 -2.37 -6.13
C ALA A 203 -15.51 -2.61 -7.41
N ALA A 204 -15.92 -3.57 -8.25
CA ALA A 204 -15.28 -3.78 -9.56
C ALA A 204 -15.40 -2.54 -10.47
N VAL A 205 -16.56 -1.88 -10.52
CA VAL A 205 -16.73 -0.62 -11.25
C VAL A 205 -15.88 0.50 -10.66
N ALA A 206 -15.71 0.54 -9.33
CA ALA A 206 -14.82 1.52 -8.70
C ALA A 206 -13.36 1.33 -9.14
N VAL A 207 -12.86 0.09 -9.21
CA VAL A 207 -11.53 -0.23 -9.78
C VAL A 207 -11.42 0.26 -11.22
N LEU A 208 -12.43 -0.03 -12.06
CA LEU A 208 -12.45 0.37 -13.47
C LEU A 208 -12.47 1.89 -13.67
N ILE A 209 -13.01 2.67 -12.72
CA ILE A 209 -13.02 4.13 -12.76
C ILE A 209 -11.74 4.71 -12.16
N ALA A 210 -11.22 4.11 -11.09
CA ALA A 210 -10.00 4.55 -10.43
C ALA A 210 -8.79 4.47 -11.37
N PHE A 211 -8.65 3.38 -12.13
CA PHE A 211 -7.52 3.19 -13.04
C PHE A 211 -7.29 4.35 -14.04
N PRO A 212 -8.26 4.77 -14.87
CA PRO A 212 -8.04 5.90 -15.78
C PRO A 212 -7.89 7.24 -15.06
N LEU A 213 -8.41 7.39 -13.84
CA LEU A 213 -8.20 8.59 -13.03
C LEU A 213 -6.78 8.64 -12.47
N ALA A 214 -6.29 7.54 -11.90
CA ALA A 214 -4.92 7.36 -11.43
C ALA A 214 -3.94 7.67 -12.56
N PHE A 215 -4.14 7.07 -13.74
CA PHE A 215 -3.38 7.38 -14.93
C PHE A 215 -3.38 8.88 -15.28
N ALA A 216 -4.54 9.53 -15.25
CA ALA A 216 -4.63 10.95 -15.57
C ALA A 216 -3.88 11.82 -14.57
N PHE A 217 -3.94 11.49 -13.27
CA PHE A 217 -3.20 12.21 -12.23
C PHE A 217 -1.69 12.00 -12.36
N ALA A 218 -1.24 10.75 -12.51
CA ALA A 218 0.17 10.42 -12.67
C ALA A 218 0.77 11.07 -13.92
N ALA A 219 0.07 11.01 -15.06
CA ALA A 219 0.51 11.65 -16.29
C ALA A 219 0.52 13.19 -16.20
N LEU A 220 -0.43 13.80 -15.46
CA LEU A 220 -0.42 15.24 -15.19
C LEU A 220 0.71 15.64 -14.26
N SER A 221 1.10 14.77 -13.32
CA SER A 221 2.25 15.01 -12.46
C SER A 221 3.54 15.03 -13.29
N GLU A 222 3.76 13.98 -14.07
CA GLU A 222 4.95 13.82 -14.91
C GLU A 222 5.10 14.92 -15.97
N ALA A 223 3.98 15.35 -16.57
CA ALA A 223 3.99 16.43 -17.56
C ALA A 223 4.41 17.79 -16.98
N GLY A 224 4.35 17.94 -15.65
CA GLY A 224 4.64 19.18 -14.94
C GLY A 224 3.59 20.28 -15.18
N GLY A 225 3.33 21.10 -14.16
CA GLY A 225 2.40 22.22 -14.30
C GLY A 225 2.08 22.96 -13.02
N ALA A 226 1.56 24.19 -13.15
CA ALA A 226 1.28 25.09 -12.02
C ALA A 226 0.18 24.61 -11.04
N ILE A 227 -0.46 23.47 -11.31
CA ILE A 227 -1.51 22.88 -10.46
C ILE A 227 -0.90 21.88 -9.47
N ASN A 228 0.28 21.31 -9.76
CA ASN A 228 0.91 20.35 -8.87
C ASN A 228 1.51 21.03 -7.65
N ILE A 229 1.38 20.40 -6.48
CA ILE A 229 1.95 20.87 -5.22
C ILE A 229 3.04 19.90 -4.84
N VAL A 230 4.29 20.34 -4.97
CA VAL A 230 5.47 19.58 -4.57
C VAL A 230 6.01 20.13 -3.26
N TRP A 231 6.33 19.23 -2.33
CA TRP A 231 6.96 19.55 -1.04
C TRP A 231 8.23 18.72 -0.87
N GLU A 232 9.35 19.37 -1.17
CA GLU A 232 10.71 18.82 -1.11
C GLU A 232 11.60 19.71 -0.23
N PRO A 233 11.50 19.62 1.10
CA PRO A 233 12.41 20.30 2.00
C PRO A 233 13.82 19.69 1.95
N GLU A 234 14.85 20.53 2.11
CA GLU A 234 16.27 20.12 2.09
C GLU A 234 16.70 19.28 3.32
N PHE A 235 15.78 18.62 4.03
CA PHE A 235 16.09 17.82 5.22
C PHE A 235 16.99 16.64 4.89
N MET A 236 16.65 15.90 3.83
CA MET A 236 17.41 14.74 3.38
C MET A 236 18.77 15.16 2.82
N GLU A 237 18.83 16.25 2.08
CA GLU A 237 20.10 16.83 1.59
C GLU A 237 21.02 17.28 2.74
N THR A 238 20.44 17.87 3.79
CA THR A 238 21.20 18.44 4.91
C THR A 238 21.64 17.38 5.93
N TYR A 239 20.77 16.42 6.25
CA TYR A 239 20.97 15.47 7.35
C TYR A 239 21.24 14.03 6.88
N GLY A 240 21.10 13.76 5.58
CA GLY A 240 21.24 12.43 4.97
C GLY A 240 20.09 11.49 5.33
N GLN A 241 20.12 10.29 4.72
CA GLN A 241 19.05 9.28 4.85
C GLN A 241 18.77 8.83 6.30
N LEU A 242 19.73 9.00 7.20
CA LEU A 242 19.54 8.72 8.63
C LEU A 242 18.51 9.64 9.29
N PHE A 243 18.11 10.75 8.67
CA PHE A 243 17.04 11.61 9.16
C PHE A 243 15.70 10.86 9.31
N ILE A 244 15.43 9.87 8.45
CA ILE A 244 14.24 9.00 8.49
C ILE A 244 14.12 8.26 9.85
N LEU A 245 15.24 7.99 10.53
CA LEU A 245 15.21 7.36 11.85
C LEU A 245 14.60 8.26 12.94
N LEU A 246 14.58 9.58 12.76
CA LEU A 246 14.02 10.51 13.73
C LEU A 246 12.51 10.31 13.91
N PRO A 247 11.66 10.39 12.86
CA PRO A 247 10.23 10.13 13.01
C PRO A 247 9.93 8.71 13.51
N VAL A 248 10.68 7.69 13.05
CA VAL A 248 10.54 6.32 13.54
C VAL A 248 10.85 6.22 15.04
N ALA A 249 11.94 6.84 15.50
CA ALA A 249 12.30 6.88 16.91
C ALA A 249 11.24 7.61 17.75
N VAL A 250 10.71 8.73 17.27
CA VAL A 250 9.62 9.45 17.93
C VAL A 250 8.37 8.56 18.04
N ALA A 251 7.98 7.87 16.98
CA ALA A 251 6.86 6.93 17.00
C ALA A 251 7.06 5.82 18.04
N VAL A 252 8.25 5.22 18.09
CA VAL A 252 8.61 4.19 19.10
C VAL A 252 8.54 4.75 20.52
N LEU A 253 9.05 5.95 20.76
CA LEU A 253 9.00 6.60 22.08
C LEU A 253 7.57 6.89 22.52
N VAL A 254 6.70 7.33 21.60
CA VAL A 254 5.27 7.56 21.87
C VAL A 254 4.59 6.25 22.24
N VAL A 255 4.80 5.18 21.45
CA VAL A 255 4.24 3.85 21.73
C VAL A 255 4.72 3.32 23.08
N ALA A 256 6.01 3.43 23.37
CA ALA A 256 6.58 3.02 24.65
C ALA A 256 5.99 3.82 25.82
N GLY A 257 5.83 5.14 25.67
CA GLY A 257 5.22 6.00 26.66
C GLY A 257 3.76 5.63 26.94
N VAL A 258 2.96 5.43 25.88
CA VAL A 258 1.56 5.00 26.00
C VAL A 258 1.46 3.63 26.67
N TRP A 259 2.32 2.67 26.28
CA TRP A 259 2.37 1.36 26.93
C TRP A 259 2.65 1.53 28.41
N MET A 260 3.73 2.24 28.79
CA MET A 260 4.09 2.43 30.20
C MET A 260 2.93 3.03 31.01
N LEU A 261 2.26 4.07 30.48
CA LEU A 261 1.09 4.67 31.11
C LEU A 261 -0.09 3.70 31.23
N GLY A 262 -0.36 2.89 30.19
CA GLY A 262 -1.42 1.88 30.20
C GLY A 262 -1.18 0.71 31.14
N THR A 263 0.09 0.33 31.36
CA THR A 263 0.45 -0.69 32.37
C THR A 263 0.36 -0.17 33.79
N GLN A 264 0.68 1.10 34.03
CA GLN A 264 0.54 1.70 35.36
C GLN A 264 -0.93 1.90 35.76
N SER A 265 -1.83 2.13 34.81
CA SER A 265 -3.28 2.21 35.09
C SER A 265 -3.92 0.87 35.52
N LYS A 266 -3.22 -0.25 35.38
CA LYS A 266 -3.71 -1.59 35.75
C LYS A 266 -3.13 -2.10 37.08
N ALA A 267 -2.27 -1.33 37.75
CA ALA A 267 -1.72 -1.60 39.08
C ALA A 267 -2.43 -0.75 40.14
#